data_AF-A0AAU8MSM3-F1
#
_entry.id   AF-A0AAU8MSM3-F1
#
_cell.length_a   1.000
_cell.length_b   1.000
_cell.length_c   1.000
_cell.angle_alpha   90.00
_cell.angle_beta   90.00
_cell.angle_gamma   90.00
#
_symmetry.space_group_name_H-M   'P 1'
#
loop_
_entity.id
_entity.type
_entity.pdbx_description
1 polymer ?
#
loop_
_entity_poly.entity_id
_entity_poly.type
_entity_poly.pdbx_seq_one_letter_code
_entity_poly.pdbx_strand_id
1 'polypeptide(L)'
;MPVLSNAQLQGLASPVLGAGTPVNPAWPDPYPHAPCWGFALFGGPGGDADNTPPAIYDQAWVYDAGEEAFAYNPGFVEWVRNTFDNPDATAQAQVVADNAVTAANDAAPGNAAARQAITGALARLCMILSGLALSANNGTTPTRYSIVMASDGYRTWEHWALGLANNVGAPGNPPFQYAQRYPEQPVKTRTPNAWGDHAILTTVFITGLLDGHIDYLRHATGWP
;
A
#
# COMPACT_ATOMS: atom_id res chain seq x y z
N MET A 1 -7.05 -14.58 -7.65
CA MET A 1 -6.65 -14.15 -6.29
C MET A 1 -7.73 -14.53 -5.29
N PRO A 2 -7.35 -15.07 -4.11
CA PRO A 2 -8.26 -15.35 -3.01
C PRO A 2 -9.13 -14.15 -2.58
N VAL A 3 -10.34 -14.46 -2.11
CA VAL A 3 -11.30 -13.50 -1.55
C VAL A 3 -11.82 -14.07 -0.23
N LEU A 4 -11.80 -13.27 0.83
CA LEU A 4 -12.39 -13.59 2.11
C LEU A 4 -13.92 -13.70 2.03
N SER A 5 -14.47 -14.72 2.67
CA SER A 5 -15.90 -14.87 2.89
C SER A 5 -16.43 -13.77 3.83
N ASN A 6 -17.76 -13.56 3.81
CA ASN A 6 -18.38 -12.65 4.77
C ASN A 6 -18.10 -13.06 6.23
N ALA A 7 -18.10 -14.36 6.51
CA ALA A 7 -17.82 -14.88 7.86
C ALA A 7 -16.37 -14.57 8.30
N GLN A 8 -15.40 -14.68 7.39
CA GLN A 8 -14.00 -14.32 7.67
C GLN A 8 -13.85 -12.83 7.94
N LEU A 9 -14.47 -11.97 7.11
CA LEU A 9 -14.45 -10.52 7.35
C LEU A 9 -15.11 -10.14 8.68
N GLN A 10 -16.25 -10.76 9.01
CA GLN A 10 -16.95 -10.54 10.28
C GLN A 10 -16.15 -11.01 11.49
N GLY A 11 -15.49 -12.17 11.37
CA GLY A 11 -14.62 -12.71 12.41
C GLY A 11 -13.45 -11.77 12.72
N LEU A 12 -12.76 -11.30 11.68
CA LEU A 12 -11.65 -10.33 11.79
C LEU A 12 -12.11 -8.97 12.33
N ALA A 13 -13.34 -8.56 12.04
CA ALA A 13 -13.93 -7.30 12.51
C ALA A 13 -14.71 -7.45 13.85
N SER A 14 -14.65 -8.61 14.50
CA SER A 14 -15.52 -8.94 15.61
C SER A 14 -15.36 -7.95 16.77
N PRO A 15 -16.44 -7.35 17.32
CA PRO A 15 -16.38 -6.28 18.31
C PRO A 15 -15.72 -6.71 19.63
N VAL A 16 -15.66 -8.01 19.92
CA VAL A 16 -15.01 -8.57 21.12
C VAL A 16 -13.48 -8.57 21.05
N LEU A 17 -12.90 -8.34 19.87
CA LEU A 17 -11.45 -8.20 19.71
C LEU A 17 -10.99 -6.84 20.27
N GLY A 18 -9.76 -6.75 20.74
CA GLY A 18 -9.16 -5.45 21.07
C GLY A 18 -8.72 -4.70 19.80
N ALA A 19 -8.56 -3.38 19.87
CA ALA A 19 -7.88 -2.66 18.80
C ALA A 19 -6.43 -3.16 18.68
N GLY A 20 -5.97 -3.41 17.45
CA GLY A 20 -4.61 -3.89 17.19
C GLY A 20 -4.32 -5.29 17.74
N THR A 21 -5.32 -6.16 17.75
CA THR A 21 -5.16 -7.56 18.17
C THR A 21 -4.11 -8.23 17.27
N PRO A 22 -3.01 -8.78 17.81
CA PRO A 22 -2.02 -9.46 16.99
C PRO A 22 -2.58 -10.76 16.41
N VAL A 23 -2.01 -11.21 15.30
CA VAL A 23 -2.16 -12.62 14.90
C VAL A 23 -1.70 -13.53 16.04
N ASN A 24 -2.32 -14.71 16.14
CA ASN A 24 -2.15 -15.69 17.21
C ASN A 24 -0.71 -15.67 17.76
N PRO A 25 -0.48 -15.22 19.00
CA PRO A 25 0.87 -15.03 19.52
C PRO A 25 1.66 -16.34 19.69
N ALA A 26 0.98 -17.49 19.63
CA ALA A 26 1.60 -18.80 19.64
C ALA A 26 1.95 -19.32 18.24
N TRP A 27 1.53 -18.64 17.17
CA TRP A 27 1.92 -18.99 15.81
C TRP A 27 3.32 -18.39 15.51
N PRO A 28 4.31 -19.20 15.12
CA PRO A 28 5.62 -18.69 14.73
C PRO A 28 5.50 -17.87 13.46
N ASP A 29 5.62 -16.56 13.59
CA ASP A 29 5.65 -15.63 12.48
C ASP A 29 6.83 -16.00 11.54
N PRO A 30 6.56 -16.38 10.28
CA PRO A 30 7.61 -16.80 9.34
C PRO A 30 8.45 -15.61 8.85
N TYR A 31 7.97 -14.37 9.00
CA TYR A 31 8.65 -13.17 8.52
C TYR A 31 8.62 -12.06 9.60
N PRO A 32 9.24 -12.28 10.78
CA PRO A 32 9.16 -11.35 11.91
C PRO A 32 9.80 -9.99 11.60
N HIS A 33 10.74 -9.95 10.67
CA HIS A 33 11.46 -8.75 10.24
C HIS A 33 10.92 -8.15 8.94
N ALA A 34 9.78 -8.63 8.43
CA ALA A 34 9.20 -8.06 7.23
C ALA A 34 8.84 -6.58 7.46
N PRO A 35 9.15 -5.70 6.49
CA PRO A 35 8.69 -4.32 6.55
C PRO A 35 7.16 -4.24 6.38
N CYS A 36 6.58 -3.12 6.79
CA CYS A 36 5.13 -2.92 6.71
C CYS A 36 4.58 -3.04 5.28
N TRP A 37 5.31 -2.51 4.29
CA TRP A 37 5.01 -2.64 2.87
C TRP A 37 5.16 -4.06 2.37
N GLY A 38 6.09 -4.85 2.94
CA GLY A 38 6.25 -6.26 2.60
C GLY A 38 4.96 -7.03 2.86
N PHE A 39 4.39 -6.84 4.06
CA PHE A 39 3.09 -7.44 4.37
C PHE A 39 1.97 -6.84 3.51
N ALA A 40 1.87 -5.52 3.39
CA ALA A 40 0.74 -4.88 2.72
C ALA A 40 0.67 -5.19 1.21
N LEU A 41 1.81 -5.30 0.53
CA LEU A 41 1.87 -5.50 -0.91
C LEU A 41 2.03 -6.96 -1.31
N PHE A 42 2.77 -7.75 -0.53
CA PHE A 42 3.16 -9.12 -0.89
C PHE A 42 2.56 -10.18 0.04
N GLY A 43 1.96 -9.80 1.17
CA GLY A 43 1.53 -10.74 2.21
C GLY A 43 2.69 -11.46 2.90
N GLY A 44 3.91 -10.90 2.85
CA GLY A 44 5.14 -11.55 3.28
C GLY A 44 6.32 -10.58 3.43
N PRO A 45 7.58 -11.01 3.20
CA PRO A 45 8.74 -10.13 3.38
C PRO A 45 8.90 -9.11 2.23
N GLY A 46 8.28 -9.34 1.08
CA GLY A 46 8.46 -8.51 -0.13
C GLY A 46 9.82 -8.67 -0.82
N GLY A 47 10.86 -9.07 -0.08
CA GLY A 47 12.22 -9.30 -0.61
C GLY A 47 12.95 -8.00 -0.96
N ASP A 48 14.13 -8.13 -1.59
CA ASP A 48 14.98 -7.00 -2.03
C ASP A 48 14.97 -6.87 -3.57
N ALA A 49 13.79 -6.96 -4.18
CA ALA A 49 13.64 -6.92 -5.63
C ALA A 49 13.31 -5.51 -6.14
N ASP A 50 13.53 -5.29 -7.45
CA ASP A 50 13.27 -4.01 -8.12
C ASP A 50 11.80 -3.56 -8.05
N ASN A 51 10.86 -4.48 -7.80
CA ASN A 51 9.43 -4.20 -7.70
C ASN A 51 8.97 -3.70 -6.32
N THR A 52 9.90 -3.39 -5.40
CA THR A 52 9.59 -2.94 -4.05
C THR A 52 9.49 -1.41 -3.98
N PRO A 53 8.72 -0.82 -3.04
CA PRO A 53 8.65 0.62 -2.89
C PRO A 53 10.01 1.32 -2.72
N PRO A 54 10.97 0.82 -1.90
CA PRO A 54 12.31 1.42 -1.84
C PRO A 54 12.96 1.54 -3.22
N ALA A 55 13.06 0.44 -3.97
CA ALA A 55 13.71 0.44 -5.27
C ALA A 55 12.99 1.33 -6.28
N ILE A 56 11.65 1.28 -6.33
CA ILE A 56 10.85 2.10 -7.25
C ILE A 56 11.04 3.59 -6.95
N TYR A 57 11.06 4.00 -5.68
CA TYR A 57 11.20 5.41 -5.32
C TYR A 57 12.64 5.92 -5.50
N ASP A 58 13.65 5.09 -5.20
CA ASP A 58 15.05 5.41 -5.48
C ASP A 58 15.31 5.59 -6.99
N GLN A 59 14.56 4.87 -7.84
CA GLN A 59 14.64 5.04 -9.29
C GLN A 59 13.83 6.25 -9.79
N ALA A 60 12.73 6.61 -9.11
CA ALA A 60 11.89 7.74 -9.48
C ALA A 60 12.52 9.10 -9.15
N TRP A 61 13.32 9.16 -8.08
CA TRP A 61 13.86 10.40 -7.53
C TRP A 61 15.38 10.36 -7.43
N VAL A 62 16.05 11.38 -7.94
CA VAL A 62 17.50 11.58 -7.81
C VAL A 62 17.77 12.82 -6.97
N TYR A 63 18.79 12.78 -6.13
CA TYR A 63 19.22 13.97 -5.41
C TYR A 63 20.01 14.88 -6.36
N ASP A 64 19.49 16.07 -6.63
CA ASP A 64 20.20 17.15 -7.33
C ASP A 64 21.01 17.96 -6.31
N ALA A 65 22.32 17.78 -6.33
CA ALA A 65 23.23 18.48 -5.43
C ALA A 65 23.34 19.99 -5.72
N GLY A 66 23.01 20.44 -6.93
CA GLY A 66 23.03 21.86 -7.29
C GLY A 66 21.82 22.62 -6.75
N GLU A 67 20.67 21.95 -6.70
CA GLU A 67 19.43 22.50 -6.11
C GLU A 67 19.26 22.12 -4.63
N GLU A 68 20.16 21.29 -4.09
CA GLU A 68 20.06 20.64 -2.77
C GLU A 68 18.69 19.96 -2.53
N ALA A 69 18.11 19.42 -3.60
CA ALA A 69 16.74 18.91 -3.61
C ALA A 69 16.63 17.60 -4.38
N PHE A 70 15.66 16.76 -4.00
CA PHE A 70 15.30 15.62 -4.84
C PHE A 70 14.54 16.10 -6.09
N ALA A 71 14.95 15.64 -7.26
CA ALA A 71 14.31 15.89 -8.54
C ALA A 71 13.81 14.59 -9.17
N TYR A 72 12.86 14.70 -10.10
CA TYR A 72 12.40 13.56 -10.87
C TYR A 72 13.52 13.02 -11.77
N ASN A 73 13.72 11.71 -11.77
CA ASN A 73 14.64 11.05 -12.67
C ASN A 73 14.02 10.91 -14.08
N PRO A 74 14.53 11.61 -15.11
CA PRO A 74 13.97 11.51 -16.46
C PRO A 74 14.06 10.10 -17.06
N GLY A 75 14.95 9.24 -16.56
CA GLY A 75 15.07 7.84 -16.98
C GLY A 75 14.05 6.88 -16.35
N PHE A 76 13.22 7.32 -15.40
CA PHE A 76 12.35 6.44 -14.62
C PHE A 76 11.35 5.65 -15.49
N VAL A 77 10.69 6.30 -16.45
CA VAL A 77 9.74 5.61 -17.36
C VAL A 77 10.42 4.53 -18.19
N GLU A 78 11.61 4.82 -18.71
CA GLU A 78 12.39 3.84 -19.48
C GLU A 78 12.85 2.68 -18.59
N TRP A 79 13.30 2.97 -17.37
CA TRP A 79 13.67 1.94 -16.41
C TRP A 79 12.49 1.02 -16.07
N VAL A 80 11.30 1.54 -15.76
CA VAL A 80 10.11 0.72 -15.50
C VAL A 80 9.78 -0.18 -16.69
N ARG A 81 9.80 0.40 -17.90
CA ARG A 81 9.51 -0.34 -19.13
C ARG A 81 10.50 -1.49 -19.36
N ASN A 82 11.79 -1.22 -19.25
CA ASN A 82 12.85 -2.19 -19.55
C ASN A 82 12.99 -3.26 -18.46
N THR A 83 12.74 -2.90 -17.20
CA THR A 83 12.91 -3.81 -16.05
C THR A 83 11.73 -4.78 -15.92
N PHE A 84 10.49 -4.30 -16.12
CA PHE A 84 9.30 -5.10 -15.82
C PHE A 84 8.53 -5.56 -17.05
N ASP A 85 8.76 -4.97 -18.23
CA ASP A 85 8.03 -5.25 -19.48
C ASP A 85 6.50 -5.29 -19.27
N ASN A 86 5.99 -4.37 -18.46
CA ASN A 86 4.59 -4.30 -18.08
C ASN A 86 3.98 -2.94 -18.52
N PRO A 87 3.01 -2.94 -19.45
CA PRO A 87 2.45 -1.69 -20.00
C PRO A 87 1.64 -0.90 -18.96
N ASP A 88 0.93 -1.56 -18.04
CA ASP A 88 0.15 -0.89 -17.00
C ASP A 88 1.07 -0.20 -15.98
N ALA A 89 2.17 -0.85 -15.62
CA ALA A 89 3.22 -0.28 -14.79
C ALA A 89 3.87 0.92 -15.48
N THR A 90 4.21 0.78 -16.77
CA THR A 90 4.79 1.86 -17.58
C THR A 90 3.84 3.06 -17.67
N ALA A 91 2.53 2.82 -17.79
CA ALA A 91 1.53 3.88 -17.80
C ALA A 91 1.49 4.64 -16.46
N GLN A 92 1.66 3.96 -15.32
CA GLN A 92 1.77 4.65 -14.03
C GLN A 92 3.05 5.49 -13.95
N ALA A 93 4.19 4.97 -14.42
CA ALA A 93 5.43 5.74 -14.48
C ALA A 93 5.27 7.01 -15.33
N GLN A 94 4.53 6.92 -16.45
CA GLN A 94 4.25 8.08 -17.29
C GLN A 94 3.44 9.16 -16.56
N VAL A 95 2.44 8.77 -15.75
CA VAL A 95 1.69 9.73 -14.93
C VAL A 95 2.62 10.48 -13.96
N VAL A 96 3.63 9.81 -13.40
CA VAL A 96 4.63 10.48 -12.55
C VAL A 96 5.42 11.51 -13.36
N ALA A 97 5.92 11.12 -14.54
CA ALA A 97 6.67 12.00 -15.43
C ALA A 97 5.88 13.25 -15.84
N ASP A 98 4.62 13.06 -16.25
CA ASP A 98 3.74 14.13 -16.73
C ASP A 98 3.42 15.19 -15.66
N ASN A 99 3.50 14.79 -14.38
CA ASN A 99 3.16 15.66 -13.23
C ASN A 99 4.39 16.21 -12.49
N ALA A 100 5.58 15.69 -12.74
CA ALA A 100 6.79 15.97 -11.95
C ALA A 100 7.12 17.47 -11.86
N VAL A 101 7.12 18.19 -12.99
CA VAL A 101 7.45 19.62 -13.04
C VAL A 101 6.43 20.46 -12.26
N THR A 102 5.14 20.23 -12.49
CA THR A 102 4.06 20.95 -11.78
C THR A 102 4.07 20.66 -10.28
N ALA A 103 4.34 19.41 -9.89
CA ALA A 103 4.39 19.02 -8.48
C ALA A 103 5.58 19.63 -7.72
N ALA A 104 6.72 19.84 -8.41
CA ALA A 104 7.92 20.42 -7.83
C ALA A 104 7.84 21.95 -7.62
N ASN A 105 7.00 22.64 -8.40
CA ASN A 105 6.85 24.09 -8.29
C ASN A 105 5.73 24.47 -7.30
N ASP A 106 6.09 24.94 -6.10
CA ASP A 106 5.13 25.38 -5.08
C ASP A 106 4.21 26.53 -5.53
N ALA A 107 4.66 27.35 -6.49
CA ALA A 107 3.88 28.45 -7.04
C ALA A 107 3.01 28.05 -8.25
N ALA A 108 3.17 26.83 -8.78
CA ALA A 108 2.40 26.38 -9.94
C ALA A 108 0.94 26.12 -9.55
N PRO A 109 -0.04 26.67 -10.30
CA PRO A 109 -1.43 26.27 -10.17
C PRO A 109 -1.57 24.76 -10.37
N GLY A 110 -2.27 24.10 -9.44
CA GLY A 110 -2.50 22.65 -9.52
C GLY A 110 -1.37 21.76 -8.99
N ASN A 111 -0.32 22.32 -8.36
CA ASN A 111 0.75 21.53 -7.74
C ASN A 111 0.25 20.44 -6.77
N ALA A 112 -0.76 20.72 -5.95
CA ALA A 112 -1.34 19.76 -5.01
C ALA A 112 -2.01 18.58 -5.75
N ALA A 113 -2.72 18.87 -6.85
CA ALA A 113 -3.32 17.83 -7.68
C ALA A 113 -2.24 16.99 -8.40
N ALA A 114 -1.16 17.63 -8.87
CA ALA A 114 -0.02 16.94 -9.47
C ALA A 114 0.69 16.02 -8.46
N ARG A 115 0.87 16.48 -7.20
CA ARG A 115 1.40 15.66 -6.10
C ARG A 115 0.51 14.45 -5.81
N GLN A 116 -0.81 14.65 -5.77
CA GLN A 116 -1.77 13.57 -5.58
C GLN A 116 -1.78 12.57 -6.76
N ALA A 117 -1.61 13.04 -7.99
CA ALA A 117 -1.49 12.19 -9.16
C ALA A 117 -0.23 11.30 -9.07
N ILE A 118 0.90 11.88 -8.63
CA ILE A 118 2.16 11.17 -8.41
C ILE A 118 2.01 10.11 -7.31
N THR A 119 1.48 10.45 -6.14
CA THR A 119 1.31 9.46 -5.05
C THR A 119 0.39 8.32 -5.46
N GLY A 120 -0.71 8.63 -6.15
CA GLY A 120 -1.61 7.61 -6.69
C GLY A 120 -0.94 6.73 -7.73
N ALA A 121 -0.13 7.30 -8.63
CA ALA A 121 0.56 6.54 -9.67
C ALA A 121 1.64 5.63 -9.09
N LEU A 122 2.48 6.12 -8.17
CA LEU A 122 3.49 5.31 -7.48
C LEU A 122 2.86 4.18 -6.67
N ALA A 123 1.75 4.45 -5.97
CA ALA A 123 1.04 3.42 -5.23
C ALA A 123 0.49 2.32 -6.14
N ARG A 124 -0.14 2.70 -7.25
CA ARG A 124 -0.64 1.73 -8.25
C ARG A 124 0.50 0.95 -8.91
N LEU A 125 1.60 1.61 -9.23
CA LEU A 125 2.80 0.97 -9.77
C LEU A 125 3.30 -0.14 -8.84
N CYS A 126 3.47 0.17 -7.55
CA CYS A 126 3.89 -0.82 -6.55
C CYS A 126 2.92 -2.01 -6.49
N MET A 127 1.60 -1.76 -6.51
CA MET A 127 0.59 -2.82 -6.46
C MET A 127 0.59 -3.71 -7.71
N ILE A 128 0.68 -3.11 -8.90
CA ILE A 128 0.75 -3.83 -10.18
C ILE A 128 1.98 -4.76 -10.17
N LEU A 129 3.14 -4.24 -9.79
CA LEU A 129 4.39 -5.00 -9.76
C LEU A 129 4.48 -6.01 -8.61
N SER A 130 3.64 -5.87 -7.58
CA SER A 130 3.45 -6.85 -6.51
C SER A 130 2.47 -7.96 -6.90
N GLY A 131 1.84 -7.89 -8.08
CA GLY A 131 0.87 -8.87 -8.56
C GLY A 131 -0.55 -8.69 -8.01
N LEU A 132 -0.84 -7.56 -7.37
CA LEU A 132 -2.20 -7.22 -6.92
C LEU A 132 -3.02 -6.69 -8.09
N ALA A 133 -4.23 -7.23 -8.31
CA ALA A 133 -5.14 -6.64 -9.29
C ALA A 133 -5.93 -5.49 -8.66
N LEU A 134 -5.71 -4.32 -9.25
CA LEU A 134 -6.44 -3.11 -8.97
C LEU A 134 -7.94 -3.29 -9.28
N SER A 135 -8.79 -2.60 -8.53
CA SER A 135 -10.22 -2.54 -8.83
C SER A 135 -10.49 -1.72 -10.11
N ALA A 136 -11.75 -1.70 -10.53
CA ALA A 136 -12.17 -0.89 -11.67
C ALA A 136 -11.77 0.58 -11.52
N ASN A 137 -11.65 1.28 -12.65
CA ASN A 137 -11.11 2.64 -12.72
C ASN A 137 -9.72 2.74 -12.08
N ASN A 138 -8.85 1.78 -12.41
CA ASN A 138 -7.44 1.74 -11.98
C ASN A 138 -7.28 1.87 -10.45
N GLY A 139 -8.04 1.06 -9.71
CA GLY A 139 -7.96 0.99 -8.25
C GLY A 139 -8.68 2.11 -7.51
N THR A 140 -9.56 2.88 -8.16
CA THR A 140 -10.34 3.93 -7.49
C THR A 140 -11.74 3.49 -7.10
N THR A 141 -12.25 2.40 -7.66
CA THR A 141 -13.58 1.87 -7.31
C THR A 141 -13.50 1.10 -5.99
N PRO A 142 -14.27 1.47 -4.94
CA PRO A 142 -14.22 0.78 -3.66
C PRO A 142 -14.56 -0.71 -3.76
N THR A 143 -13.82 -1.53 -3.02
CA THR A 143 -14.06 -2.98 -2.87
C THR A 143 -13.96 -3.35 -1.38
N ARG A 144 -13.90 -4.67 -1.08
CA ARG A 144 -13.66 -5.19 0.27
C ARG A 144 -12.23 -4.95 0.77
N TYR A 145 -11.31 -4.57 -0.11
CA TYR A 145 -9.90 -4.47 0.18
C TYR A 145 -9.32 -3.17 -0.35
N SER A 146 -8.44 -2.56 0.42
CA SER A 146 -7.63 -1.44 -0.04
C SER A 146 -6.21 -1.60 0.45
N ILE A 147 -5.27 -0.97 -0.24
CA ILE A 147 -3.94 -0.71 0.28
C ILE A 147 -3.84 0.79 0.50
N VAL A 148 -3.35 1.15 1.68
CA VAL A 148 -3.14 2.54 2.07
C VAL A 148 -1.65 2.81 2.15
N MET A 149 -1.23 3.94 1.58
CA MET A 149 0.11 4.49 1.72
C MET A 149 0.03 5.77 2.56
N ALA A 150 0.76 5.78 3.66
CA ALA A 150 0.91 6.93 4.56
C ALA A 150 2.38 7.36 4.57
N SER A 151 2.61 8.66 4.42
CA SER A 151 3.96 9.22 4.39
C SER A 151 3.92 10.73 4.62
N ASP A 152 5.06 11.32 4.97
CA ASP A 152 5.22 12.77 5.18
C ASP A 152 5.26 13.57 3.87
N GLY A 153 5.59 12.93 2.75
CA GLY A 153 5.79 13.59 1.47
C GLY A 153 5.32 12.78 0.27
N TYR A 154 4.97 13.48 -0.80
CA TYR A 154 4.51 12.84 -2.04
C TYR A 154 5.59 12.04 -2.78
N ARG A 155 6.86 12.22 -2.37
CA ARG A 155 8.06 11.55 -2.89
C ARG A 155 8.60 10.48 -1.93
N THR A 156 7.88 10.18 -0.85
CA THR A 156 8.27 9.17 0.14
C THR A 156 7.22 8.05 0.20
N TRP A 157 7.60 6.93 0.82
CA TRP A 157 6.84 5.67 0.80
C TRP A 157 6.76 5.00 2.18
N GLU A 158 6.93 5.74 3.27
CA GLU A 158 7.30 5.22 4.60
C GLU A 158 6.41 4.08 5.12
N HIS A 159 5.09 4.22 5.04
CA HIS A 159 4.16 3.30 5.69
C HIS A 159 3.05 2.79 4.78
N TRP A 160 2.77 1.49 4.92
CA TRP A 160 1.75 0.80 4.14
C TRP A 160 0.92 -0.13 5.02
N ALA A 161 -0.37 -0.23 4.70
CA ALA A 161 -1.30 -1.10 5.41
C ALA A 161 -2.33 -1.72 4.46
N LEU A 162 -2.79 -2.92 4.83
CA LEU A 162 -3.92 -3.58 4.17
C LEU A 162 -5.23 -3.15 4.87
N GLY A 163 -6.10 -2.47 4.15
CA GLY A 163 -7.47 -2.18 4.56
C GLY A 163 -8.41 -3.35 4.25
N LEU A 164 -9.20 -3.76 5.24
CA LEU A 164 -10.28 -4.73 5.11
C LEU A 164 -11.62 -4.05 5.43
N ALA A 165 -12.63 -4.24 4.60
CA ALA A 165 -13.97 -3.72 4.88
C ALA A 165 -14.52 -4.32 6.18
N ASN A 166 -15.03 -3.47 7.06
CA ASN A 166 -15.38 -3.85 8.43
C ASN A 166 -16.71 -4.62 8.51
N ASN A 167 -17.73 -4.29 7.71
CA ASN A 167 -18.95 -5.10 7.55
C ASN A 167 -19.93 -4.48 6.52
N VAL A 168 -20.83 -5.31 5.97
CA VAL A 168 -22.05 -4.90 5.23
C VAL A 168 -23.27 -4.75 6.17
N GLY A 169 -23.15 -5.16 7.45
CA GLY A 169 -24.27 -5.24 8.41
C GLY A 169 -24.03 -4.66 9.82
N ALA A 170 -22.99 -3.86 10.03
CA ALA A 170 -22.69 -3.23 11.33
C ALA A 170 -22.30 -1.74 11.15
N PRO A 171 -23.29 -0.84 11.02
CA PRO A 171 -23.07 0.57 10.64
C PRO A 171 -22.34 1.43 11.69
N GLY A 172 -22.13 0.93 12.91
CA GLY A 172 -21.45 1.64 13.99
C GLY A 172 -19.91 1.54 13.97
N ASN A 173 -19.35 0.73 13.06
CA ASN A 173 -17.90 0.58 12.91
C ASN A 173 -17.37 1.46 11.76
N PRO A 174 -16.09 1.90 11.80
CA PRO A 174 -15.49 2.60 10.66
C PRO A 174 -15.56 1.73 9.40
N PRO A 175 -15.69 2.32 8.20
CA PRO A 175 -15.96 1.56 6.97
C PRO A 175 -14.87 0.53 6.65
N PHE A 176 -13.65 0.75 7.12
CA PHE A 176 -12.51 -0.15 7.00
C PHE A 176 -11.81 -0.33 8.35
N GLN A 177 -11.13 -1.46 8.50
CA GLN A 177 -10.10 -1.69 9.50
C GLN A 177 -8.76 -1.92 8.80
N TYR A 178 -7.65 -1.64 9.48
CA TYR A 178 -6.34 -1.95 8.93
C TYR A 178 -5.74 -3.21 9.58
N ALA A 179 -5.11 -4.01 8.73
CA ALA A 179 -4.15 -5.03 9.07
C ALA A 179 -2.76 -4.48 8.75
N GLN A 180 -1.91 -4.36 9.77
CA GLN A 180 -0.61 -3.71 9.65
C GLN A 180 0.47 -4.35 10.51
N ARG A 181 1.72 -4.34 10.02
CA ARG A 181 2.88 -4.96 10.66
C ARG A 181 3.85 -3.93 11.19
N TYR A 182 3.93 -3.74 12.50
CA TYR A 182 5.03 -2.99 13.12
C TYR A 182 6.36 -3.74 12.95
N PRO A 183 7.51 -3.04 12.75
CA PRO A 183 8.80 -3.72 12.68
C PRO A 183 8.97 -4.63 13.90
N GLU A 184 9.40 -5.88 13.66
CA GLU A 184 9.65 -6.88 14.70
C GLU A 184 8.42 -7.29 15.51
N GLN A 185 7.21 -6.94 15.07
CA GLN A 185 5.96 -7.32 15.70
C GLN A 185 5.09 -8.14 14.73
N PRO A 186 4.25 -9.05 15.25
CA PRO A 186 3.26 -9.74 14.44
C PRO A 186 2.30 -8.74 13.79
N VAL A 187 1.70 -9.16 12.67
CA VAL A 187 0.61 -8.41 12.03
C VAL A 187 -0.50 -8.17 13.05
N LYS A 188 -0.92 -6.92 13.20
CA LYS A 188 -2.06 -6.52 14.02
C LYS A 188 -3.27 -6.35 13.12
N THR A 189 -4.40 -6.93 13.51
CA THR A 189 -5.71 -6.71 12.88
C THR A 189 -6.52 -5.72 13.68
N ARG A 190 -7.59 -5.18 13.06
CA ARG A 190 -8.53 -4.24 13.69
C ARG A 190 -7.86 -2.98 14.25
N THR A 191 -6.90 -2.42 13.53
CA THR A 191 -6.37 -1.10 13.90
C THR A 191 -7.29 -0.01 13.33
N PRO A 192 -7.69 1.00 14.13
CA PRO A 192 -8.57 2.07 13.69
C PRO A 192 -7.87 3.06 12.74
N ASN A 193 -6.54 3.16 12.86
CA ASN A 193 -5.70 4.05 12.08
C ASN A 193 -4.63 3.24 11.34
N ALA A 194 -4.28 3.70 10.14
CA ALA A 194 -3.10 3.26 9.43
C ALA A 194 -1.91 4.05 10.00
N TRP A 195 -0.95 3.34 10.59
CA TRP A 195 0.40 3.83 10.97
C TRP A 195 0.55 5.26 11.52
N GLY A 196 0.34 5.42 12.82
CA GLY A 196 0.83 6.60 13.58
C GLY A 196 0.26 7.95 13.13
N ASP A 197 1.08 8.99 13.27
CA ASP A 197 0.76 10.40 12.99
C ASP A 197 0.98 10.78 11.51
N HIS A 198 1.40 9.83 10.66
CA HIS A 198 1.58 10.10 9.23
C HIS A 198 0.25 10.26 8.51
N ALA A 199 0.19 11.23 7.60
CA ALA A 199 -0.98 11.44 6.78
C ALA A 199 -1.13 10.31 5.75
N ILE A 200 -2.38 9.82 5.57
CA ILE A 200 -2.70 8.95 4.45
C ILE A 200 -2.61 9.77 3.16
N LEU A 201 -1.63 9.44 2.31
CA LEU A 201 -1.42 10.12 1.04
C LEU A 201 -2.30 9.58 -0.07
N THR A 202 -2.58 8.26 -0.04
CA THR A 202 -3.48 7.63 -0.99
C THR A 202 -4.02 6.30 -0.51
N THR A 203 -5.18 5.94 -1.06
CA THR A 203 -5.86 4.65 -0.87
C THR A 203 -6.17 4.10 -2.24
N VAL A 204 -5.73 2.87 -2.51
CA VAL A 204 -6.02 2.17 -3.77
C VAL A 204 -6.74 0.87 -3.45
N PHE A 205 -7.85 0.63 -4.15
CA PHE A 205 -8.69 -0.54 -3.94
C PHE A 205 -8.24 -1.69 -4.84
N ILE A 206 -8.27 -2.91 -4.29
CA ILE A 206 -7.85 -4.14 -4.96
C ILE A 206 -8.99 -5.17 -4.95
N THR A 207 -8.99 -6.11 -5.88
CA THR A 207 -10.10 -7.06 -6.05
C THR A 207 -9.96 -8.34 -5.24
N GLY A 208 -8.74 -8.67 -4.82
CA GLY A 208 -8.44 -9.87 -4.04
C GLY A 208 -7.11 -9.74 -3.32
N LEU A 209 -6.82 -10.73 -2.48
CA LEU A 209 -5.59 -10.81 -1.70
C LEU A 209 -4.62 -11.81 -2.35
N LEU A 210 -3.32 -11.67 -2.05
CA LEU A 210 -2.32 -12.72 -2.31
C LEU A 210 -2.38 -13.82 -1.25
N ASP A 211 -1.90 -15.02 -1.58
CA ASP A 211 -1.91 -16.18 -0.68
C ASP A 211 -1.22 -15.90 0.66
N GLY A 212 -0.10 -15.17 0.65
CA GLY A 212 0.60 -14.76 1.87
C GLY A 212 -0.30 -13.98 2.84
N HIS A 213 -1.14 -13.05 2.33
CA HIS A 213 -2.08 -12.33 3.19
C HIS A 213 -3.08 -13.28 3.84
N ILE A 214 -3.60 -14.25 3.08
CA ILE A 214 -4.56 -15.24 3.58
C ILE A 214 -3.93 -16.11 4.65
N ASP A 215 -2.70 -16.58 4.43
CA ASP A 215 -2.00 -17.42 5.39
C ASP A 215 -1.79 -16.69 6.71
N TYR A 216 -1.39 -15.41 6.70
CA TYR A 216 -1.36 -14.59 7.92
C TYR A 216 -2.73 -14.45 8.59
N LEU A 217 -3.76 -14.08 7.82
CA LEU A 217 -5.09 -13.80 8.36
C LEU A 217 -5.76 -15.05 8.94
N ARG A 218 -5.45 -16.26 8.44
CA ARG A 218 -5.88 -17.54 9.02
C ARG A 218 -5.41 -17.75 10.45
N HIS A 219 -4.33 -17.09 10.85
CA HIS A 219 -3.82 -17.14 12.21
C HIS A 219 -4.29 -15.95 13.06
N ALA A 220 -5.09 -15.03 12.52
CA ALA A 220 -5.64 -13.93 13.29
C ALA A 220 -6.69 -14.42 14.31
N THR A 221 -6.69 -13.81 15.50
CA THR A 221 -7.78 -14.02 16.46
C THR A 221 -9.11 -13.58 15.82
N GLY A 222 -10.13 -14.43 15.93
CA GLY A 222 -11.43 -14.20 15.31
C GLY A 222 -11.61 -14.82 13.92
N TRP A 223 -10.57 -15.44 13.34
CA TRP A 223 -10.74 -16.27 12.14
C TRP A 223 -11.67 -17.48 12.42
N PRO A 224 -12.68 -17.78 11.58
CA PRO A 224 -13.66 -18.84 11.80
C PRO A 224 -13.13 -20.26 11.54
#